data_AF-A0A7X4BTD0-F1
#
_entry.id   AF-A0A7X4BTD0-F1
#
_cell.length_a   1.000
_cell.length_b   1.000
_cell.length_c   1.000
_cell.angle_alpha   90.00
_cell.angle_beta   90.00
_cell.angle_gamma   90.00
#
_symmetry.space_group_name_H-M   'P 1'
#
loop_
_entity.id
_entity.type
_entity.pdbx_description
1 polymer ?
#
loop_
_entity_poly.entity_id
_entity_poly.type
_entity_poly.pdbx_seq_one_letter_code
_entity_poly.pdbx_strand_id
1 'polypeptide(L)'
;MKETINPAESKSDAVEPSDEVVTKANELYWHSEESVNQLARELDLSKGTLYEILAPLPADLRCPRNDGELSYPNRTARDRGFVSCATCGFEDEEDQVRALLELQDDLHATELGAPDQTAATGSPASSRDPAPHGAAPLRSDPSRPRRLETLVVLSVLTGLTAGLILGGLIRRR
;
A
#
# COMPACT_ATOMS: atom_id res chain seq x y z
N MET A 1 45.14 -50.83 -8.48
CA MET A 1 45.28 -49.78 -7.45
C MET A 1 43.89 -49.25 -7.13
N LYS A 2 43.50 -49.20 -5.86
CA LYS A 2 42.24 -48.61 -5.40
C LYS A 2 42.51 -47.14 -5.13
N GLU A 3 41.93 -46.24 -5.91
CA GLU A 3 41.93 -44.81 -5.56
C GLU A 3 40.80 -44.54 -4.57
N THR A 4 41.19 -43.84 -3.53
CA THR A 4 40.48 -43.55 -2.30
C THR A 4 39.34 -42.58 -2.58
N ILE A 5 38.13 -42.99 -2.21
CA ILE A 5 36.97 -42.09 -2.08
C ILE A 5 37.31 -41.11 -0.95
N ASN A 6 37.44 -39.83 -1.24
CA ASN A 6 37.42 -38.78 -0.22
C ASN A 6 36.00 -38.71 0.36
N PRO A 7 35.78 -39.02 1.64
CA PRO A 7 34.47 -38.84 2.24
C PRO A 7 34.24 -37.34 2.47
N ALA A 8 33.14 -36.89 1.88
CA ALA A 8 32.29 -35.77 2.28
C ALA A 8 32.85 -34.82 3.34
N GLU A 9 33.11 -33.59 2.90
CA GLU A 9 33.13 -32.42 3.77
C GLU A 9 31.89 -32.45 4.67
N SER A 10 32.16 -32.61 5.98
CA SER A 10 31.19 -32.45 7.05
C SER A 10 30.54 -31.09 6.88
N LYS A 11 29.26 -31.11 6.48
CA LYS A 11 28.33 -30.00 6.64
C LYS A 11 28.38 -29.63 8.12
N SER A 12 29.08 -28.55 8.42
CA SER A 12 29.21 -28.00 9.76
C SER A 12 27.81 -27.84 10.33
N ASP A 13 27.61 -28.29 11.56
CA ASP A 13 26.36 -28.15 12.29
C ASP A 13 25.89 -26.69 12.23
N ALA A 14 24.85 -26.42 11.42
CA ALA A 14 24.21 -25.11 11.40
C ALA A 14 23.49 -24.97 12.74
N VAL A 15 24.12 -24.26 13.67
CA VAL A 15 23.49 -23.86 14.92
C VAL A 15 22.44 -22.82 14.56
N GLU A 16 21.17 -23.20 14.70
CA GLU A 16 20.05 -22.26 14.58
C GLU A 16 20.23 -21.16 15.63
N PRO A 17 20.15 -19.87 15.25
CA PRO A 17 20.28 -18.77 16.19
C PRO A 17 19.14 -18.78 17.21
N SER A 18 19.44 -18.43 18.46
CA SER A 18 18.44 -18.36 19.53
C SER A 18 17.49 -17.18 19.34
N ASP A 19 16.29 -17.26 19.93
CA ASP A 19 15.29 -16.18 19.88
C ASP A 19 15.84 -14.82 20.40
N GLU A 20 16.74 -14.87 21.39
CA GLU A 20 17.43 -13.68 21.91
C GLU A 20 18.32 -13.04 20.84
N VAL A 21 19.08 -13.86 20.11
CA VAL A 21 19.92 -13.39 18.99
C VAL A 21 19.05 -12.84 17.86
N VAL A 22 17.94 -13.50 17.52
CA VAL A 22 17.00 -13.02 16.49
C VAL A 22 16.39 -11.67 16.88
N THR A 23 15.94 -11.53 18.13
CA THR A 23 15.38 -10.28 18.63
C THR A 23 16.42 -9.17 18.60
N LYS A 24 17.64 -9.45 19.07
CA LYS A 24 18.73 -8.47 19.09
C LYS A 24 19.16 -8.07 17.68
N ALA A 25 19.22 -9.02 16.76
CA ALA A 25 19.53 -8.77 15.35
C ALA A 25 18.52 -7.81 14.72
N ASN A 26 17.22 -8.02 14.95
CA ASN A 26 16.17 -7.14 14.43
C ASN A 26 16.21 -5.74 15.06
N GLU A 27 16.43 -5.64 16.37
CA GLU A 27 16.58 -4.35 17.06
C GLU A 27 17.76 -3.55 16.49
N LEU A 28 18.95 -4.15 16.44
CA LEU A 28 20.15 -3.50 15.92
C LEU A 28 20.00 -3.19 14.43
N TYR A 29 19.41 -4.10 13.65
CA TYR A 29 19.18 -3.86 12.24
C TYR A 29 18.21 -2.71 12.03
N TRP A 30 17.10 -2.56 12.75
CA TRP A 30 16.18 -1.46 12.43
C TRP A 30 16.54 -0.14 13.10
N HIS A 31 17.27 -0.15 14.23
CA HIS A 31 17.46 1.05 15.04
C HIS A 31 18.90 1.55 15.16
N SER A 32 19.86 0.94 14.45
CA SER A 32 21.24 1.43 14.38
C SER A 32 21.65 1.87 12.98
N GLU A 33 22.65 2.75 12.92
CA GLU A 33 23.34 3.14 11.68
C GLU A 33 24.50 2.19 11.33
N GLU A 34 24.70 1.12 12.09
CA GLU A 34 25.82 0.21 11.88
C GLU A 34 25.69 -0.56 10.57
N SER A 35 26.82 -0.83 9.92
CA SER A 35 26.81 -1.64 8.70
C SER A 35 26.41 -3.08 9.00
N VAL A 36 25.72 -3.74 8.05
CA VAL A 36 25.36 -5.17 8.16
C VAL A 36 26.58 -6.05 8.45
N ASN A 37 27.76 -5.68 7.92
CA ASN A 37 29.00 -6.41 8.18
C ASN A 37 29.45 -6.32 9.63
N GLN A 38 29.19 -5.19 10.28
CA GLN A 38 29.53 -4.97 11.68
C GLN A 38 28.56 -5.74 12.57
N LEU A 39 27.25 -5.62 12.31
CA LEU A 39 26.21 -6.38 13.03
C LEU A 39 26.46 -7.89 12.97
N ALA A 40 26.76 -8.42 11.77
CA ALA A 40 27.05 -9.84 11.60
C ALA A 40 28.26 -10.29 12.44
N ARG A 41 29.32 -9.46 12.53
CA ARG A 41 30.48 -9.76 13.38
C ARG A 41 30.16 -9.68 14.87
N GLU A 42 29.39 -8.67 15.29
CA GLU A 42 29.03 -8.47 16.70
C GLU A 42 28.19 -9.63 17.23
N LEU A 43 27.28 -10.15 16.40
CA LEU A 43 26.38 -11.25 16.74
C LEU A 43 26.99 -12.64 16.47
N ASP A 44 28.24 -12.71 16.00
CA ASP A 44 28.90 -13.95 15.56
C ASP A 44 28.09 -14.75 14.52
N LEU A 45 27.47 -14.03 13.60
CA LEU A 45 26.65 -14.60 12.52
C LEU A 45 27.32 -14.42 11.16
N SER A 46 27.06 -15.36 10.26
CA SER A 46 27.30 -15.09 8.84
C SER A 46 26.34 -14.01 8.35
N LYS A 47 26.73 -13.23 7.34
CA LYS A 47 25.80 -12.24 6.74
C LYS A 47 24.55 -12.89 6.16
N GLY A 48 24.69 -14.10 5.59
CA GLY A 48 23.56 -14.85 5.04
C GLY A 48 22.57 -15.19 6.13
N THR A 49 23.06 -15.80 7.21
CA THR A 49 22.26 -16.12 8.40
C THR A 49 21.61 -14.88 9.01
N LEU A 50 22.33 -13.76 9.08
CA LEU A 50 21.74 -12.50 9.54
C LEU A 50 20.54 -12.10 8.66
N TYR A 51 20.65 -12.13 7.33
CA TYR A 51 19.52 -11.80 6.46
C TYR A 51 18.36 -12.81 6.53
N GLU A 52 18.64 -14.08 6.82
CA GLU A 52 17.62 -15.12 6.97
C GLU A 52 16.74 -14.91 8.22
N ILE A 53 17.28 -14.29 9.28
CA ILE A 53 16.56 -14.07 10.54
C ILE A 53 15.96 -12.67 10.70
N LEU A 54 16.22 -11.76 9.75
CA LEU A 54 15.65 -10.42 9.79
C LEU A 54 14.18 -10.45 9.36
N ALA A 55 13.33 -9.89 10.21
CA ALA A 55 11.94 -9.62 9.92
C ALA A 55 11.79 -8.26 9.21
N PRO A 56 10.89 -8.13 8.22
CA PRO A 56 10.48 -6.83 7.68
C PRO A 56 9.93 -5.92 8.79
N LEU A 57 10.14 -4.61 8.65
CA LEU A 57 9.62 -3.62 9.61
C LEU A 57 8.18 -3.22 9.23
N PRO A 58 7.18 -3.35 10.12
CA PRO A 58 5.83 -2.89 9.83
C PRO A 58 5.78 -1.40 9.47
N ALA A 59 4.93 -1.04 8.51
CA ALA A 59 4.77 0.33 8.02
C ALA A 59 3.50 1.02 8.55
N ASP A 60 2.74 0.38 9.44
CA ASP A 60 1.45 0.86 9.97
C ASP A 60 0.43 1.24 8.87
N LEU A 61 0.52 0.59 7.71
CA LEU A 61 -0.38 0.75 6.58
C LEU A 61 -0.96 -0.59 6.15
N ARG A 62 -2.20 -0.55 5.66
CA ARG A 62 -2.89 -1.70 5.06
C ARG A 62 -2.73 -1.72 3.55
N CYS A 63 -2.67 -2.91 2.98
CA CYS A 63 -2.51 -3.10 1.56
C CYS A 63 -3.83 -2.78 0.83
N PRO A 64 -3.84 -1.88 -0.17
CA PRO A 64 -5.05 -1.48 -0.87
C PRO A 64 -5.67 -2.58 -1.74
N ARG A 65 -5.01 -3.75 -1.87
CA ARG A 65 -5.49 -4.90 -2.68
C ARG A 65 -6.15 -6.00 -1.86
N ASN A 66 -5.68 -6.23 -0.64
CA ASN A 66 -6.08 -7.39 0.16
C ASN A 66 -6.17 -7.11 1.66
N ASP A 67 -6.03 -5.85 2.07
CA ASP A 67 -6.09 -5.37 3.45
C ASP A 67 -5.01 -5.96 4.39
N GLY A 68 -4.01 -6.66 3.85
CA GLY A 68 -2.89 -7.19 4.64
C GLY A 68 -1.93 -6.08 5.09
N GLU A 69 -1.13 -6.34 6.13
CA GLU A 69 -0.13 -5.39 6.62
C GLU A 69 0.97 -5.13 5.58
N LEU A 70 1.33 -3.85 5.42
CA LEU A 70 2.48 -3.43 4.64
C LEU A 70 3.72 -3.29 5.53
N SER A 71 4.87 -3.60 4.96
CA SER A 71 6.15 -3.55 5.66
C SER A 71 7.26 -3.01 4.77
N TYR A 72 8.34 -2.53 5.39
CA TYR A 72 9.60 -2.23 4.73
C TYR A 72 10.46 -3.49 4.68
N PRO A 73 10.83 -3.99 3.48
CA PRO A 73 11.61 -5.22 3.36
C PRO A 73 13.08 -5.06 3.75
N ASN A 74 13.62 -3.84 3.80
CA ASN A 74 14.98 -3.53 4.23
C ASN A 74 15.13 -2.04 4.57
N ARG A 75 16.25 -1.64 5.18
CA ARG A 75 16.55 -0.23 5.51
C ARG A 75 16.45 0.71 4.32
N THR A 76 17.02 0.33 3.17
CA THR A 76 16.98 1.17 1.96
C THR A 76 15.56 1.44 1.50
N ALA A 77 14.66 0.46 1.60
CA ALA A 77 13.25 0.63 1.28
C ALA A 77 12.57 1.58 2.27
N ARG A 78 12.83 1.43 3.57
CA ARG A 78 12.36 2.37 4.59
C ARG A 78 12.83 3.80 4.34
N ASP A 79 14.12 3.98 4.06
CA ASP A 79 14.71 5.31 3.86
C ASP A 79 14.18 5.99 2.58
N ARG A 80 13.65 5.20 1.64
CA ARG A 80 12.99 5.68 0.41
C ARG A 80 11.46 5.76 0.53
N GLY A 81 10.88 5.35 1.66
CA GLY A 81 9.43 5.24 1.83
C GLY A 81 8.79 4.23 0.86
N PHE A 82 9.42 3.08 0.63
CA PHE A 82 8.90 2.04 -0.27
C PHE A 82 8.43 0.82 0.52
N VAL A 83 7.15 0.48 0.40
CA VAL A 83 6.48 -0.57 1.18
C VAL A 83 6.09 -1.76 0.32
N SER A 84 5.99 -2.94 0.93
CA SER A 84 5.55 -4.16 0.25
C SER A 84 4.58 -5.01 1.07
N CYS A 85 3.69 -5.73 0.35
CA CYS A 85 2.74 -6.69 0.90
C CYS A 85 3.25 -8.13 0.67
N ALA A 86 3.54 -8.85 1.75
CA ALA A 86 4.00 -10.23 1.68
C ALA A 86 2.97 -11.20 1.07
N THR A 87 1.68 -10.87 1.15
CA THR A 87 0.59 -11.76 0.72
C THR A 87 0.30 -11.68 -0.78
N CYS A 88 0.27 -10.48 -1.36
CA CYS A 88 -0.08 -10.30 -2.78
C CYS A 88 1.04 -9.73 -3.66
N GLY A 89 2.21 -9.43 -3.08
CA GLY A 89 3.35 -8.85 -3.80
C GLY A 89 3.09 -7.43 -4.30
N PHE A 90 2.13 -6.71 -3.70
CA PHE A 90 1.96 -5.28 -3.95
C PHE A 90 3.17 -4.53 -3.42
N GLU A 91 3.66 -3.56 -4.20
CA GLU A 91 4.79 -2.71 -3.87
C GLU A 91 4.54 -1.31 -4.43
N ASP A 92 4.75 -0.28 -3.61
CA ASP A 92 4.60 1.12 -4.01
C ASP A 92 5.27 2.07 -2.98
N GLU A 93 5.31 3.36 -3.28
CA GLU A 93 5.71 4.40 -2.34
C GLU A 93 4.64 4.63 -1.27
N GLU A 94 5.06 4.77 -0.01
CA GLU A 94 4.22 4.98 1.17
C GLU A 94 3.21 6.12 0.98
N ASP A 95 3.66 7.24 0.42
CA ASP A 95 2.81 8.40 0.16
C ASP A 95 1.75 8.13 -0.91
N GLN A 96 2.08 7.33 -1.93
CA GLN A 96 1.11 6.91 -2.95
C GLN A 96 0.08 5.94 -2.37
N VAL A 97 0.51 5.02 -1.50
CA VAL A 97 -0.40 4.13 -0.78
C VAL A 97 -1.34 4.92 0.11
N ARG A 98 -0.83 5.87 0.89
CA ARG A 98 -1.64 6.72 1.77
C ARG A 98 -2.70 7.47 0.97
N ALA A 99 -2.32 8.12 -0.13
CA ALA A 99 -3.25 8.82 -1.01
C ALA A 99 -4.31 7.88 -1.59
N LEU A 100 -3.94 6.65 -1.97
CA LEU A 100 -4.89 5.66 -2.48
C LEU A 100 -5.88 5.20 -1.41
N LEU A 101 -5.42 4.98 -0.17
CA LEU A 101 -6.27 4.59 0.95
C LEU A 101 -7.26 5.70 1.30
N GLU A 102 -6.82 6.97 1.33
CA GLU A 102 -7.70 8.13 1.54
C GLU A 102 -8.83 8.18 0.50
N LEU A 103 -8.50 8.00 -0.79
CA LEU A 103 -9.51 7.93 -1.85
C LEU A 103 -10.48 6.75 -1.69
N GLN A 104 -9.98 5.59 -1.26
CA GLN A 104 -10.82 4.42 -1.02
C GLN A 104 -11.80 4.67 0.14
N ASP A 105 -11.34 5.30 1.22
CA ASP A 105 -12.17 5.64 2.38
C ASP A 105 -13.28 6.65 2.02
N ASP A 106 -12.97 7.66 1.22
CA ASP A 106 -13.95 8.65 0.73
C ASP A 106 -15.05 8.01 -0.14
N LEU A 107 -14.67 7.06 -1.00
CA LEU A 107 -15.61 6.33 -1.84
C LEU A 107 -16.54 5.45 -1.00
N HIS A 108 -16.01 4.73 -0.01
CA HIS A 108 -16.81 3.89 0.88
C HIS A 108 -17.78 4.72 1.75
N ALA A 109 -17.34 5.88 2.22
CA ALA A 109 -18.19 6.80 3.00
C ALA A 109 -19.39 7.29 2.17
N THR A 110 -19.21 7.48 0.86
CA THR A 110 -20.28 7.92 -0.06
C THR A 110 -21.31 6.81 -0.32
N GLU A 111 -20.88 5.55 -0.41
CA GLU A 111 -21.79 4.41 -0.64
C GLU A 111 -22.64 4.05 0.59
N LEU A 112 -22.10 4.21 1.80
CA LEU A 112 -22.82 3.97 3.06
C LEU A 112 -23.59 5.21 3.57
N GLY A 113 -23.38 6.36 2.92
CA GLY A 113 -23.84 7.67 3.35
C GLY A 113 -24.80 8.35 2.39
N ALA A 114 -25.66 7.61 1.67
CA ALA A 114 -26.90 8.20 1.17
C ALA A 114 -27.92 8.22 2.34
N PRO A 115 -28.06 9.32 3.11
CA PRO A 115 -29.20 9.43 3.99
C PRO A 115 -30.45 9.35 3.13
N ASP A 116 -31.29 8.37 3.45
CA ASP A 116 -32.64 8.22 2.96
C ASP A 116 -33.43 9.51 3.23
N GLN A 117 -33.38 10.46 2.30
CA GLN A 117 -34.27 11.61 2.30
C GLN A 117 -35.64 11.18 1.76
N THR A 118 -36.25 10.15 2.34
CA THR A 118 -37.69 9.87 2.20
C THR A 118 -38.40 9.79 3.55
N ALA A 119 -38.30 10.88 4.32
CA ALA A 119 -39.31 11.26 5.32
C ALA A 119 -39.27 12.80 5.42
N ALA A 120 -40.31 13.60 5.18
CA ALA A 120 -41.72 13.35 5.34
C ALA A 120 -42.56 14.19 4.35
N THR A 121 -43.45 13.54 3.61
CA THR A 121 -44.68 14.15 3.10
C THR A 121 -45.62 14.34 4.28
N GLY A 122 -45.37 15.37 5.09
CA GLY A 122 -46.29 15.86 6.11
C GLY A 122 -47.11 17.00 5.55
N SER A 123 -48.26 16.68 4.92
CA SER A 123 -49.33 17.65 4.72
C SER A 123 -49.84 18.15 6.08
N PRO A 124 -50.08 19.46 6.19
CA PRO A 124 -51.38 19.86 6.71
C PRO A 124 -52.11 20.73 5.67
N ALA A 125 -53.25 20.21 5.23
CA ALA A 125 -54.31 21.03 4.70
C ALA A 125 -54.83 21.96 5.81
N SER A 126 -54.82 23.27 5.61
CA SER A 126 -55.77 24.15 6.30
C SER A 126 -55.96 25.50 5.60
N SER A 127 -57.18 25.66 5.07
CA SER A 127 -57.97 26.86 4.83
C SER A 127 -57.35 28.10 4.15
N ARG A 128 -57.93 28.39 2.98
CA ARG A 128 -57.99 29.68 2.28
C ARG A 128 -58.77 30.72 3.10
N ASP A 129 -58.37 31.98 3.00
CA ASP A 129 -59.27 33.11 2.67
C ASP A 129 -58.48 34.35 2.17
N PRO A 130 -59.13 35.32 1.47
CA PRO A 130 -58.55 36.07 0.34
C PRO A 130 -58.05 37.51 0.62
N ALA A 131 -57.33 38.05 -0.39
CA ALA A 131 -56.65 39.35 -0.62
C ALA A 131 -57.57 40.61 -0.52
N PRO A 132 -57.19 41.88 -0.91
CA PRO A 132 -55.95 42.42 -1.54
C PRO A 132 -55.46 43.77 -0.91
N HIS A 133 -54.27 44.33 -1.18
CA HIS A 133 -53.95 45.22 -2.31
C HIS A 133 -52.49 45.70 -2.16
N GLY A 134 -51.71 45.74 -3.24
CA GLY A 134 -50.45 46.49 -3.25
C GLY A 134 -49.40 46.02 -4.25
N ALA A 135 -49.59 46.41 -5.52
CA ALA A 135 -48.56 46.71 -6.52
C ALA A 135 -47.35 45.75 -6.72
N ALA A 136 -47.42 44.97 -7.79
CA ALA A 136 -46.27 44.54 -8.61
C ALA A 136 -45.86 45.72 -9.55
N PRO A 137 -44.71 45.73 -10.29
CA PRO A 137 -44.07 44.50 -10.78
C PRO A 137 -42.55 44.53 -11.08
N LEU A 138 -42.09 43.40 -11.63
CA LEU A 138 -40.89 43.18 -12.46
C LEU A 138 -39.51 43.26 -11.81
N ARG A 139 -38.94 42.09 -11.50
CA ARG A 139 -37.74 41.64 -12.22
C ARG A 139 -37.56 40.13 -12.10
N SER A 140 -37.92 39.45 -13.17
CA SER A 140 -37.46 38.12 -13.53
C SER A 140 -35.99 38.23 -13.92
N ASP A 141 -35.09 37.53 -13.24
CA ASP A 141 -33.86 37.06 -13.88
C ASP A 141 -33.67 35.56 -13.60
N PRO A 142 -34.08 34.70 -14.54
CA PRO A 142 -33.84 33.27 -14.52
C PRO A 142 -32.50 32.96 -15.18
N SER A 143 -31.42 32.98 -14.41
CA SER A 143 -30.14 32.44 -14.86
C SER A 143 -29.91 31.04 -14.27
N ARG A 144 -30.53 30.07 -14.96
CA ARG A 144 -30.36 28.61 -14.82
C ARG A 144 -28.90 28.18 -15.07
N PRO A 145 -28.53 26.94 -14.67
CA PRO A 145 -27.16 26.49 -14.43
C PRO A 145 -26.40 26.17 -15.73
N ARG A 146 -25.10 26.43 -15.74
CA ARG A 146 -24.19 25.82 -16.72
C ARG A 146 -23.86 24.39 -16.28
N ARG A 147 -24.60 23.43 -16.83
CA ARG A 147 -24.04 22.15 -17.25
C ARG A 147 -22.96 22.43 -18.31
N LEU A 148 -21.75 21.97 -18.09
CA LEU A 148 -20.74 21.68 -19.12
C LEU A 148 -19.85 20.58 -18.51
N GLU A 149 -20.30 19.35 -18.66
CA GLU A 149 -19.86 18.43 -19.71
C GLU A 149 -18.57 17.72 -19.30
N THR A 150 -18.82 16.56 -18.70
CA THR A 150 -17.96 15.38 -18.68
C THR A 150 -17.34 15.16 -20.07
N LEU A 151 -16.06 15.46 -20.22
CA LEU A 151 -15.26 14.89 -21.30
C LEU A 151 -14.61 13.61 -20.78
N VAL A 152 -15.35 12.52 -20.97
CA VAL A 152 -14.78 11.17 -21.09
C VAL A 152 -13.92 11.18 -22.35
N VAL A 153 -12.59 11.22 -22.21
CA VAL A 153 -11.68 10.84 -23.29
C VAL A 153 -11.14 9.45 -22.97
N LEU A 154 -11.88 8.45 -23.46
CA LEU A 154 -11.48 7.06 -23.54
C LEU A 154 -10.35 6.91 -24.58
N SER A 155 -9.16 6.63 -24.06
CA SER A 155 -8.19 5.60 -24.47
C SER A 155 -8.15 5.10 -25.93
N VAL A 156 -6.94 5.06 -26.52
CA VAL A 156 -6.46 3.89 -27.29
C VAL A 156 -4.95 3.65 -27.03
N LEU A 157 -4.65 2.38 -26.77
CA LEU A 157 -3.38 1.69 -26.53
C LEU A 157 -2.30 1.88 -27.61
N THR A 158 -1.03 1.92 -27.18
CA THR A 158 0.19 1.34 -27.83
C THR A 158 1.42 1.69 -26.95
N GLY A 159 2.38 0.84 -26.60
CA GLY A 159 2.65 -0.54 -26.96
C GLY A 159 3.47 -1.25 -25.88
N LEU A 160 2.98 -2.42 -25.50
CA LEU A 160 3.69 -3.49 -24.82
C LEU A 160 4.55 -4.19 -25.88
N THR A 161 5.89 -4.04 -25.85
CA THR A 161 6.88 -5.04 -26.34
C THR A 161 8.31 -4.45 -26.30
N ALA A 162 9.06 -4.63 -25.20
CA ALA A 162 10.55 -4.57 -25.23
C ALA A 162 11.29 -5.03 -23.95
N GLY A 163 10.66 -5.56 -22.90
CA GLY A 163 11.36 -5.89 -21.64
C GLY A 163 11.70 -7.37 -21.40
N LEU A 164 11.12 -8.30 -22.16
CA LEU A 164 11.13 -9.74 -21.82
C LEU A 164 12.31 -10.55 -22.38
N ILE A 165 13.34 -9.90 -22.95
CA ILE A 165 14.51 -10.63 -23.51
C ILE A 165 15.72 -10.62 -22.56
N LEU A 166 15.80 -9.75 -21.54
CA LEU A 166 17.00 -9.67 -20.71
C LEU A 166 16.99 -10.56 -19.44
N GLY A 167 15.85 -11.09 -19.02
CA GLY A 167 15.74 -11.92 -17.81
C GLY A 167 16.23 -13.38 -17.95
N GLY A 168 16.41 -13.88 -19.17
CA GLY A 168 16.74 -15.30 -19.41
C GLY A 168 18.22 -15.68 -19.23
N LEU A 169 19.13 -14.70 -19.18
CA LEU A 169 20.57 -14.94 -19.27
C LEU A 169 21.32 -14.93 -17.92
N ILE A 170 20.65 -14.59 -16.82
CA ILE A 170 21.29 -14.53 -15.48
C ILE A 170 21.09 -15.85 -14.70
N ARG A 171 20.22 -16.77 -15.15
CA ARG A 171 19.97 -18.05 -14.46
C ARG A 171 20.93 -19.20 -14.81
N ARG A 172 22.02 -18.93 -15.54
CA ARG A 172 23.08 -19.92 -15.80
C ARG A 172 24.46 -19.30 -15.60
N ARG A 173 24.86 -19.10 -14.35
CA ARG A 173 26.25 -19.19 -13.91
C ARG A 173 26.28 -19.57 -12.43
#